data_AF-A0A2V7N5H7-F1
#
_entry.id   AF-A0A2V7N5H7-F1
#
_cell.length_a   1.000
_cell.length_b   1.000
_cell.length_c   1.000
_cell.angle_alpha   90.00
_cell.angle_beta   90.00
_cell.angle_gamma   90.00
#
_symmetry.space_group_name_H-M   'P 1'
#
loop_
_entity.id
_entity.type
_entity.pdbx_description
1 polymer ?
#
loop_
_entity_poly.entity_id
_entity_poly.type
_entity_poly.pdbx_seq_one_letter_code
_entity_poly.pdbx_strand_id
1 'polypeptide(L)' 'MFWTDPGPVTRKTRENTASWDSLAHLNLVLSIEQEFGIALADDEVIAMTAFGAALEIVRTRLQTRSEG' A
#
# COMPACT_ATOMS: atom_id res chain seq x y z
N MET A 1 25.59 -0.82 -4.78
CA MET A 1 24.67 -0.06 -5.65
C MET A 1 23.26 -0.33 -5.15
N PHE A 2 22.57 0.68 -4.63
CA PHE A 2 21.22 0.54 -4.09
C PHE A 2 20.24 0.39 -5.26
N TRP A 3 19.54 -0.75 -5.30
CA TRP A 3 18.52 -1.07 -6.29
C TRP A 3 17.35 -0.09 -6.16
N THR A 4 17.40 1.01 -6.92
CA THR A 4 16.21 1.79 -7.22
C THR A 4 15.76 1.31 -8.59
N ASP A 5 14.69 0.51 -8.66
CA ASP A 5 14.07 0.21 -9.95
C ASP A 5 13.48 1.55 -10.48
N PRO A 6 14.04 2.10 -11.57
CA PRO A 6 13.71 3.44 -12.05
C PRO A 6 12.36 3.51 -12.77
N GLY A 7 11.64 2.37 -12.87
CA GLY A 7 10.30 2.33 -13.44
C GLY A 7 9.29 3.17 -12.66
N PRO A 8 8.22 3.65 -13.32
CA PRO A 8 7.15 4.38 -12.65
C PRO A 8 6.60 3.62 -11.44
N VAL A 9 6.36 4.33 -10.33
CA VAL A 9 5.79 3.74 -9.11
C VAL A 9 4.45 3.04 -9.40
N THR A 10 3.71 3.51 -10.39
CA THR A 10 2.42 2.97 -10.84
C THR A 10 2.49 1.53 -11.34
N ARG A 11 3.66 1.02 -11.75
CA ARG A 11 3.86 -0.36 -12.19
C ARG A 11 4.41 -1.28 -11.09
N LYS A 12 4.69 -0.75 -9.90
CA LYS A 12 5.32 -1.51 -8.83
C LYS A 12 4.35 -2.52 -8.23
N THR A 13 4.82 -3.75 -8.17
CA THR A 13 4.20 -4.87 -7.45
C THR A 13 5.20 -5.40 -6.44
N ARG A 14 4.71 -6.14 -5.46
CA ARG A 14 5.54 -6.83 -4.48
C ARG A 14 6.52 -7.80 -5.14
N GLU A 15 6.15 -8.39 -6.27
CA GLU A 15 6.98 -9.35 -7.01
C GLU A 15 8.14 -8.67 -7.74
N ASN A 16 7.91 -7.47 -8.30
CA ASN A 16 8.93 -6.75 -9.07
C ASN A 16 9.75 -5.75 -8.23
N THR A 17 9.42 -5.60 -6.95
CA THR A 17 10.08 -4.68 -6.02
C THR A 17 10.76 -5.48 -4.92
N ALA A 18 12.03 -5.84 -5.12
CA ALA A 18 12.78 -6.68 -4.18
C ALA A 18 12.86 -6.12 -2.75
N SER A 19 12.84 -4.79 -2.59
CA SER A 19 12.83 -4.12 -1.29
C SER A 19 11.45 -4.13 -0.61
N TRP A 20 10.40 -4.60 -1.29
CA TRP A 20 9.06 -4.73 -0.74
C TRP A 20 8.89 -6.11 -0.09
N ASP A 21 9.68 -6.37 0.94
CA ASP A 21 9.54 -7.55 1.79
C ASP A 21 8.38 -7.41 2.79
N SER A 22 8.25 -8.39 3.69
CA SER A 22 7.18 -8.40 4.71
C SER A 22 7.26 -7.24 5.69
N LEU A 23 8.46 -6.81 6.06
CA LEU A 23 8.62 -5.69 7.00
C LEU A 23 8.33 -4.35 6.30
N ALA A 24 8.83 -4.17 5.08
CA ALA A 24 8.52 -2.99 4.27
C ALA A 24 7.01 -2.88 3.99
N HIS A 25 6.33 -4.00 3.77
CA HIS A 25 4.88 -4.03 3.61
C HIS A 25 4.12 -3.61 4.87
N LEU A 26 4.50 -4.13 6.04
CA LEU A 26 3.89 -3.70 7.31
C LEU A 26 4.13 -2.22 7.58
N ASN A 27 5.35 -1.73 7.35
CA ASN A 27 5.65 -0.30 7.50
C ASN A 27 4.84 0.57 6.54
N LEU A 28 4.64 0.13 5.29
CA LEU A 28 3.80 0.83 4.33
C LEU A 28 2.35 0.92 4.82
N VAL A 29 1.77 -0.20 5.26
CA VAL A 29 0.41 -0.28 5.79
C VAL A 29 0.24 0.67 6.98
N LEU A 30 1.13 0.57 7.98
CA LEU A 30 1.09 1.42 9.17
C LEU A 30 1.23 2.92 8.82
N SER A 31 2.07 3.25 7.84
CA SER A 31 2.25 4.63 7.40
C SER A 31 1.00 5.18 6.71
N ILE A 32 0.34 4.36 5.89
CA ILE A 32 -0.94 4.71 5.24
C ILE A 32 -2.04 4.92 6.29
N GLU A 33 -2.18 3.99 7.24
CA GLU A 33 -3.17 4.10 8.31
C GLU A 33 -2.99 5.38 9.14
N GLN A 34 -1.74 5.71 9.50
CA GLN A 34 -1.42 6.93 10.25
C GLN A 34 -1.65 8.20 9.43
N GLU A 35 -1.17 8.27 8.20
CA GLU A 35 -1.24 9.47 7.35
C GLU A 35 -2.69 9.83 7.00
N PHE A 36 -3.51 8.84 6.66
CA PHE A 36 -4.90 9.04 6.27
C PHE A 36 -5.88 8.87 7.44
N GLY A 37 -5.38 8.51 8.62
CA GLY A 37 -6.16 8.24 9.81
C GLY A 37 -7.11 7.04 9.69
N ILE A 38 -6.91 6.15 8.70
CA ILE A 38 -7.75 4.98 8.41
C ILE A 38 -7.27 3.73 9.14
N ALA A 39 -8.14 2.73 9.30
CA ALA A 39 -7.74 1.38 9.68
C ALA A 39 -8.01 0.46 8.50
N LEU A 40 -7.08 -0.41 8.15
CA LEU A 40 -7.21 -1.41 7.10
C LEU A 40 -7.54 -2.77 7.72
N ALA A 41 -8.39 -3.54 7.07
CA ALA A 41 -8.68 -4.91 7.49
C ALA A 41 -7.57 -5.87 7.01
N ASP A 42 -7.39 -7.00 7.70
CA ASP A 42 -6.37 -8.00 7.39
C ASP A 42 -6.42 -8.44 5.90
N ASP A 43 -7.61 -8.67 5.35
CA ASP A 43 -7.78 -9.05 3.94
C ASP A 43 -7.29 -7.96 2.97
N GLU A 44 -7.47 -6.68 3.31
CA GLU A 44 -7.00 -5.56 2.50
C GLU A 44 -5.49 -5.38 2.60
N VAL A 45 -4.93 -5.59 3.78
CA VAL A 45 -3.48 -5.61 4.01
C VAL A 45 -2.86 -6.68 3.12
N ILE A 46 -3.39 -7.91 3.17
CA ILE A 46 -2.92 -9.02 2.33
C ILE A 46 -3.10 -8.73 0.83
N ALA A 47 -4.20 -8.07 0.44
CA ALA A 47 -4.48 -7.70 -0.94
C ALA A 47 -3.61 -6.54 -1.47
N MET A 48 -2.91 -5.80 -0.59
CA MET A 48 -2.05 -4.67 -0.95
C MET A 48 -0.71 -5.14 -1.57
N THR A 49 -0.78 -5.72 -2.77
CA THR A 49 0.35 -6.35 -3.48
C THR A 49 0.91 -5.51 -4.62
N ALA A 50 0.29 -4.38 -4.93
CA ALA A 50 0.72 -3.45 -5.97
C ALA A 50 0.32 -2.02 -5.63
N PHE A 51 1.00 -1.04 -6.23
CA PHE A 51 0.65 0.37 -6.07
C PHE A 51 -0.83 0.64 -6.40
N GLY A 52 -1.32 0.10 -7.52
CA GLY A 52 -2.72 0.27 -7.93
C GLY A 52 -3.71 -0.32 -6.92
N ALA A 53 -3.41 -1.51 -6.36
CA ALA A 53 -4.24 -2.14 -5.34
C ALA A 53 -4.27 -1.30 -4.06
N ALA A 54 -3.11 -0.83 -3.60
CA ALA A 54 -3.00 0.05 -2.44
C ALA A 54 -3.84 1.33 -2.62
N LEU A 55 -3.75 1.96 -3.80
CA LEU A 55 -4.47 3.19 -4.10
C LEU A 55 -5.99 3.00 -4.04
N GLU A 56 -6.51 1.93 -4.65
CA GLU A 56 -7.95 1.66 -4.66
C GLU A 56 -8.50 1.30 -3.28
N ILE A 57 -7.73 0.53 -2.47
CA ILE A 57 -8.08 0.22 -1.08
C ILE A 57 -8.19 1.52 -0.26
N VAL A 58 -7.18 2.38 -0.30
CA VAL A 58 -7.16 3.64 0.44
C VAL A 58 -8.30 4.54 -0.01
N ARG A 59 -8.53 4.65 -1.32
CA ARG A 59 -9.62 5.47 -1.88
C ARG A 59 -10.99 5.00 -1.40
N THR A 60 -11.22 3.69 -1.40
CA THR A 60 -12.47 3.09 -0.90
C THR A 60 -12.66 3.43 0.58
N ARG A 61 -11.62 3.28 1.40
CA ARG A 61 -11.69 3.59 2.84
C ARG A 61 -11.95 5.06 3.13
N LEU A 62 -11.36 5.97 2.34
CA LEU A 62 -11.60 7.40 2.49
C LEU A 62 -13.05 7.78 2.12
N GLN A 63 -13.66 7.09 1.15
CA GLN A 63 -15.07 7.31 0.79
C GLN A 63 -16.01 6.82 1.90
N THR A 64 -15.78 5.62 2.45
CA THR A 64 -16.62 5.07 3.54
C THR A 64 -16.56 5.92 4.82
N ARG A 65 -15.47 6.63 5.07
CA ARG A 65 -15.35 7.56 6.21
C ARG A 65 -16.11 8.86 6.05
N SER A 66 -16.45 9.25 4.82
CA SER A 66 -17.22 10.48 4.58
C SER A 66 -18.71 10.32 4.85
N GLU A 67 -19.19 9.09 5.06
CA GLU A 67 -20.61 8.78 5.32
C GLU A 67 -20.91 8.51 6.80
N GLY A 68 -19.96 8.77 7.71
CA GLY A 68 -20.07 8.56 9.15
C GLY A 68 -19.91 9.82 9.98
#